data_AF-A0A2V6MVG7-F1
#
_entry.id   AF-A0A2V6MVG7-F1
#
_cell.length_a   1.000
_cell.length_b   1.000
_cell.length_c   1.000
_cell.angle_alpha   90.00
_cell.angle_beta   90.00
_cell.angle_gamma   90.00
#
_symmetry.space_group_name_H-M   'P 1'
#
loop_
_entity.id
_entity.type
_entity.pdbx_description
1 polymer ?
#
loop_
_entity_poly.entity_id
_entity_poly.type
_entity_poly.pdbx_seq_one_letter_code
_entity_poly.pdbx_strand_id
1 'polypeptide(L)'
;FKSRLEWYLEYRPDLASLVSRWQEPGMKELRLVALTRGHRMKCLLRRMLDPEEFLSDYGVRSLSKFHQTHPYSITVRGEEKIVSYEPAESQTGIFGGNSNWRGPVWFPINYLLIESLQQFHHYYGDDFKVECPTGSGRFMHLKEVANELSNRLIKIWLRDGNGERAFARASQPGLGSSDHYLFHEYFHADIGAGLGASHQAGWTGLVAKLIQQQGEFGTIQRSS
;
A
#
# COMPACT_ATOMS: atom_id res chain seq x y z
N PHE A 1 -20.47 -3.65 -22.89
CA PHE A 1 -19.26 -2.91 -22.48
C PHE A 1 -18.56 -2.28 -23.69
N LYS A 2 -18.10 -3.07 -24.67
CA LYS A 2 -17.46 -2.60 -25.91
C LYS A 2 -18.18 -1.43 -26.60
N SER A 3 -19.49 -1.56 -26.84
CA SER A 3 -20.31 -0.50 -27.46
C SER A 3 -20.35 0.83 -26.68
N ARG A 4 -20.37 0.79 -25.33
CA ARG A 4 -20.31 2.00 -24.49
C ARG A 4 -18.92 2.64 -24.51
N LEU A 5 -17.87 1.83 -24.57
CA LEU A 5 -16.50 2.31 -24.66
C LEU A 5 -16.25 2.97 -26.02
N GLU A 6 -16.69 2.34 -27.11
CA GLU A 6 -16.61 2.88 -28.48
C GLU A 6 -17.36 4.21 -28.57
N TRP A 7 -18.57 4.30 -28.00
CA TRP A 7 -19.30 5.56 -27.89
C TRP A 7 -18.51 6.64 -27.13
N TYR A 8 -17.89 6.31 -26.00
CA TYR A 8 -17.08 7.28 -25.25
C TYR A 8 -15.84 7.76 -26.03
N LEU A 9 -15.21 6.87 -26.79
CA LEU A 9 -14.06 7.21 -27.63
C LEU A 9 -14.46 8.15 -28.79
N GLU A 10 -15.65 7.96 -29.36
CA GLU A 10 -16.15 8.74 -30.48
C GLU A 10 -16.71 10.10 -30.05
N TYR A 11 -17.47 10.15 -28.96
CA TYR A 11 -18.20 11.34 -28.54
C TYR A 11 -17.56 12.14 -27.40
N ARG A 12 -16.56 11.58 -26.70
CA ARG A 12 -15.82 12.24 -25.60
C ARG A 12 -14.30 12.10 -25.74
N PRO A 13 -13.70 12.62 -26.82
CA PRO A 13 -12.27 12.48 -27.11
C PRO A 13 -11.37 13.13 -26.05
N ASP A 14 -11.87 14.17 -25.38
CA ASP A 14 -11.23 14.83 -24.22
C ASP A 14 -10.95 13.84 -23.09
N LEU A 15 -11.97 13.06 -22.70
CA LEU A 15 -11.85 12.04 -21.65
C LEU A 15 -11.12 10.79 -22.15
N ALA A 16 -11.35 10.39 -23.40
CA ALA A 16 -10.67 9.27 -24.02
C ALA A 16 -9.16 9.46 -24.10
N SER A 17 -8.70 10.70 -24.34
CA SER A 17 -7.27 11.06 -24.38
C SER A 17 -6.56 10.80 -23.04
N LEU A 18 -7.29 10.84 -21.92
CA LEU A 18 -6.77 10.53 -20.58
C LEU A 18 -6.60 9.02 -20.34
N VAL A 19 -7.23 8.19 -21.18
CA VAL A 19 -7.26 6.72 -21.10
C VAL A 19 -6.43 6.07 -22.23
N SER A 20 -5.75 6.90 -23.03
CA SER A 20 -5.01 6.65 -24.28
C SER A 20 -4.46 5.23 -24.58
N ARG A 21 -4.69 4.82 -25.85
CA ARG A 21 -4.20 3.66 -26.63
C ARG A 21 -4.80 2.28 -26.32
N TRP A 22 -6.10 2.11 -26.62
CA TRP A 22 -6.75 0.79 -26.73
C TRP A 22 -6.37 0.02 -28.02
N GLN A 23 -5.78 0.70 -29.00
CA GLN A 23 -5.31 0.10 -30.26
C GLN A 23 -3.92 -0.54 -30.14
N GLU A 24 -3.17 -0.25 -29.06
CA GLU A 24 -1.88 -0.87 -28.81
C GLU A 24 -2.06 -2.11 -27.91
N PRO A 25 -1.92 -3.33 -28.48
CA PRO A 25 -1.98 -4.54 -27.70
C PRO A 25 -0.81 -4.59 -26.70
N GLY A 26 -1.13 -4.86 -25.42
CA GLY A 26 -0.15 -5.33 -24.45
C GLY A 26 0.18 -6.79 -24.70
N MET A 27 0.76 -7.47 -23.70
CA MET A 27 1.03 -8.91 -23.78
C MET A 27 -0.24 -9.67 -24.18
N LYS A 28 -0.15 -10.55 -25.19
CA LYS A 28 -1.26 -11.39 -25.68
C LYS A 28 -2.52 -10.62 -26.12
N GLU A 29 -2.37 -9.45 -26.77
CA GLU A 29 -3.48 -8.59 -27.23
C GLU A 29 -4.38 -8.01 -26.12
N LEU A 30 -3.92 -8.07 -24.87
CA LEU A 30 -4.62 -7.43 -23.77
C LEU A 30 -4.66 -5.93 -23.98
N ARG A 31 -5.78 -5.30 -23.60
CA ARG A 31 -5.95 -3.86 -23.72
C ARG A 31 -6.24 -3.29 -22.34
N LEU A 32 -5.39 -2.36 -21.93
CA LEU A 32 -5.52 -1.71 -20.64
C LEU A 32 -6.57 -0.59 -20.74
N VAL A 33 -7.28 -0.31 -19.65
CA VAL A 33 -8.12 0.88 -19.43
C VAL A 33 -7.75 1.42 -18.05
N ALA A 34 -6.91 2.47 -17.99
CA ALA A 34 -6.31 2.96 -16.74
C ALA A 34 -5.77 4.38 -16.93
N LEU A 35 -5.97 5.23 -15.92
CA LEU A 35 -5.52 6.64 -15.89
C LEU A 35 -4.00 6.78 -15.67
N THR A 36 -3.39 5.77 -15.04
CA THR A 36 -1.98 5.72 -14.68
C THR A 36 -1.25 4.72 -15.57
N ARG A 37 -0.47 5.22 -16.54
CA ARG A 37 0.32 4.37 -17.46
C ARG A 37 1.71 4.91 -17.70
N GLY A 38 2.61 4.00 -18.09
CA GLY A 38 3.95 4.35 -18.57
C GLY A 38 4.68 5.26 -17.60
N HIS A 39 5.01 6.47 -18.07
CA HIS A 39 5.72 7.48 -17.28
C HIS A 39 4.97 7.87 -15.98
N ARG A 40 3.65 8.09 -16.02
CA ARG A 40 2.89 8.49 -14.82
C ARG A 40 2.93 7.41 -13.75
N MET A 41 2.87 6.14 -14.15
CA MET A 41 3.01 5.02 -13.24
C MET A 41 4.40 4.98 -12.61
N LYS A 42 5.47 5.16 -13.40
CA LYS A 42 6.84 5.23 -12.86
C LYS A 42 6.99 6.38 -11.84
N CYS A 43 6.44 7.56 -12.11
CA CYS A 43 6.44 8.68 -11.16
C CYS A 43 5.72 8.36 -9.85
N LEU A 44 4.55 7.73 -9.93
CA LEU A 44 3.77 7.35 -8.75
C LEU A 44 4.48 6.27 -7.94
N LEU A 45 4.92 5.19 -8.58
CA LEU A 45 5.61 4.09 -7.92
C LEU A 45 6.93 4.55 -7.31
N ARG A 46 7.65 5.48 -7.94
CA ARG A 46 8.86 6.07 -7.36
C ARG A 46 8.58 6.68 -5.97
N ARG A 47 7.48 7.40 -5.78
CA ARG A 47 7.12 7.94 -4.45
C ARG A 47 6.53 6.90 -3.52
N MET A 48 5.67 6.02 -4.05
CA MET A 48 5.02 4.96 -3.26
C MET A 48 6.04 4.00 -2.64
N LEU A 49 7.10 3.67 -3.38
CA LEU A 49 8.13 2.71 -3.02
C LEU A 49 9.36 3.35 -2.35
N ASP A 50 9.29 4.62 -1.99
CA ASP A 50 10.38 5.35 -1.32
C ASP A 50 10.27 5.21 0.21
N PRO A 51 11.31 4.69 0.90
CA PRO A 51 11.35 4.55 2.35
C PRO A 51 11.13 5.84 3.13
N GLU A 52 11.60 6.98 2.60
CA GLU A 52 11.45 8.31 3.22
C GLU A 52 10.11 8.98 2.88
N GLU A 53 9.29 8.33 2.05
CA GLU A 53 7.94 8.77 1.72
C GLU A 53 6.92 7.73 2.21
N PHE A 54 6.41 6.88 1.31
CA PHE A 54 5.27 6.00 1.59
C PHE A 54 5.65 4.57 1.97
N LEU A 55 6.84 4.08 1.61
CA LEU A 55 7.18 2.67 1.85
C LEU A 55 7.70 2.47 3.27
N SER A 56 6.98 1.71 4.09
CA SER A 56 7.45 1.26 5.39
C SER A 56 7.86 -0.21 5.37
N ASP A 57 8.48 -0.68 6.46
CA ASP A 57 8.82 -2.09 6.66
C ASP A 57 7.60 -3.01 6.82
N TYR A 58 6.41 -2.43 6.98
CA TYR A 58 5.16 -3.13 7.24
C TYR A 58 4.08 -2.87 6.20
N GLY A 59 4.35 -2.04 5.17
CA GLY A 59 3.42 -1.76 4.07
C GLY A 59 3.55 -0.32 3.54
N VAL A 60 2.58 0.11 2.76
CA VAL A 60 2.44 1.49 2.28
C VAL A 60 1.70 2.31 3.33
N ARG A 61 2.31 3.43 3.73
CA ARG A 61 1.77 4.42 4.68
C ARG A 61 0.54 5.12 4.11
N SER A 62 -0.38 5.53 4.99
CA SER A 62 -1.55 6.34 4.59
C SER A 62 -1.20 7.80 4.27
N LEU A 63 -0.09 8.30 4.81
CA LEU A 63 0.48 9.61 4.50
C LEU A 63 2.00 9.47 4.38
N SER A 64 2.60 10.25 3.48
CA SER A 64 4.04 10.26 3.32
C SER A 64 4.76 10.71 4.60
N LYS A 65 5.82 10.00 4.96
CA LYS A 65 6.76 10.35 6.03
C LYS A 65 7.46 11.70 5.78
N PHE A 66 7.51 12.19 4.53
CA PHE A 66 7.96 13.55 4.21
C PHE A 66 7.27 14.64 5.03
N HIS A 67 5.98 14.44 5.34
CA HIS A 67 5.18 15.37 6.15
C HIS A 67 5.52 15.35 7.64
N GLN A 68 6.50 14.55 8.07
CA GLN A 68 7.06 14.61 9.42
C GLN A 68 7.88 15.90 9.60
N THR A 69 8.68 16.28 8.60
CA THR A 69 9.50 17.50 8.63
C THR A 69 8.88 18.64 7.81
N HIS A 70 7.94 18.33 6.92
CA HIS A 70 7.26 19.30 6.05
C HIS A 70 5.73 19.16 6.18
N PRO A 71 5.15 19.47 7.34
CA PRO A 71 3.73 19.32 7.56
C PRO A 71 2.93 20.19 6.59
N TYR A 72 1.79 19.70 6.14
CA TYR A 72 0.89 20.46 5.29
C TYR A 72 0.03 21.39 6.14
N SER A 73 0.11 22.69 5.92
CA SER A 73 -0.73 23.68 6.61
C SER A 73 -1.70 24.36 5.65
N ILE A 74 -2.91 24.61 6.14
CA ILE A 74 -3.93 25.41 5.44
C ILE A 74 -4.66 26.29 6.44
N THR A 75 -4.95 27.54 6.05
CA THR A 75 -5.77 28.45 6.84
C THR A 75 -7.24 28.35 6.41
N VAL A 76 -8.13 28.00 7.33
CA VAL A 76 -9.57 27.93 7.11
C VAL A 76 -10.27 28.79 8.16
N ARG A 77 -11.02 29.80 7.71
CA ARG A 77 -11.73 30.76 8.61
C ARG A 77 -10.82 31.44 9.64
N GLY A 78 -9.58 31.73 9.26
CA GLY A 78 -8.59 32.38 10.13
C GLY A 78 -7.89 31.43 11.11
N GLU A 79 -8.25 30.14 11.15
CA GLU A 79 -7.55 29.13 11.92
C GLU A 79 -6.59 28.34 11.03
N GLU A 80 -5.35 28.16 11.50
CA GLU A 80 -4.40 27.25 10.87
C GLU A 80 -4.75 25.80 11.22
N LYS A 81 -4.84 24.95 10.20
CA LYS A 81 -4.97 23.51 10.32
C LYS A 81 -3.72 22.86 9.76
N ILE A 82 -3.05 22.06 10.58
CA ILE A 82 -1.79 21.39 10.25
C ILE A 82 -2.02 19.89 10.18
N VAL A 83 -1.52 19.27 9.12
CA VAL A 83 -1.51 17.82 8.93
C VAL A 83 -0.05 17.36 8.86
N SER A 84 0.39 16.69 9.92
CA SER A 84 1.72 16.09 10.02
C SER A 84 1.64 14.58 9.82
N TYR A 85 2.78 13.96 9.50
CA TYR A 85 2.90 12.50 9.57
C TYR A 85 2.82 12.01 11.03
N GLU A 86 1.88 11.13 11.30
CA GLU A 86 1.65 10.50 12.59
C GLU A 86 1.55 8.98 12.35
N PRO A 87 2.56 8.18 12.72
CA PRO A 87 2.60 6.77 12.35
C PRO A 87 1.65 5.89 13.17
N ALA A 88 0.97 6.46 14.18
CA ALA A 88 0.09 5.80 15.14
C ALA A 88 -1.27 6.50 15.23
N GLU A 89 -1.86 6.56 16.43
CA GLU A 89 -3.04 7.38 16.70
C GLU A 89 -2.75 8.86 16.46
N SER A 90 -3.68 9.53 15.79
CA SER A 90 -3.65 10.97 15.56
C SER A 90 -3.70 11.71 16.90
N GLN A 91 -2.73 12.58 17.18
CA GLN A 91 -2.64 13.34 18.42
C GLN A 91 -3.55 14.57 18.42
N THR A 92 -4.06 14.94 17.23
CA THR A 92 -4.94 16.10 17.05
C THR A 92 -6.28 15.71 16.46
N GLY A 93 -7.37 16.17 17.09
CA GLY A 93 -8.70 16.09 16.52
C GLY A 93 -8.85 17.16 15.42
N ILE A 94 -8.93 16.75 14.16
CA ILE A 94 -9.28 17.67 13.07
C ILE A 94 -10.64 17.23 12.52
N PHE A 95 -11.56 18.18 12.37
CA PHE A 95 -12.93 17.94 11.89
C PHE A 95 -13.77 16.98 12.77
N GLY A 96 -13.62 17.05 14.09
CA GLY A 96 -14.54 16.38 15.04
C GLY A 96 -14.17 14.95 15.46
N GLY A 97 -12.95 14.48 15.16
CA GLY A 97 -12.43 13.20 15.67
C GLY A 97 -10.96 12.95 15.35
N ASN A 98 -10.43 11.82 15.82
CA ASN A 98 -9.08 11.35 15.48
C ASN A 98 -9.07 10.77 14.06
N SER A 99 -8.24 11.32 13.18
CA SER A 99 -8.09 10.82 11.80
C SER A 99 -6.81 10.00 11.71
N ASN A 100 -6.91 8.68 11.94
CA ASN A 100 -5.77 7.76 11.95
C ASN A 100 -5.25 7.40 10.53
N TRP A 101 -5.50 8.27 9.54
CA TRP A 101 -5.10 8.13 8.14
C TRP A 101 -3.88 9.00 7.79
N ARG A 102 -3.07 9.35 8.79
CA ARG A 102 -1.95 10.30 8.67
C ARG A 102 -0.58 9.64 8.74
N GLY A 103 -0.49 8.37 8.39
CA GLY A 103 0.76 7.64 8.50
C GLY A 103 0.60 6.14 8.65
N PRO A 104 -0.34 5.61 9.47
CA PRO A 104 -0.42 4.18 9.72
C PRO A 104 -0.66 3.36 8.45
N VAL A 105 -0.35 2.07 8.53
CA VAL A 105 -0.59 1.08 7.47
C VAL A 105 -2.00 0.52 7.62
N TRP A 106 -2.77 0.60 6.54
CA TRP A 106 -4.13 0.07 6.44
C TRP A 106 -4.22 -1.04 5.40
N PHE A 107 -4.76 -2.19 5.82
CA PHE A 107 -4.87 -3.39 4.98
C PHE A 107 -5.70 -3.21 3.69
N PRO A 108 -6.89 -2.56 3.70
CA PRO A 108 -7.70 -2.42 2.49
C PRO A 108 -6.95 -1.75 1.35
N ILE A 109 -6.30 -0.62 1.64
CA ILE A 109 -5.58 0.18 0.64
C ILE A 109 -4.36 -0.58 0.14
N ASN A 110 -3.58 -1.18 1.05
CA ASN A 110 -2.42 -1.98 0.68
C ASN A 110 -2.80 -3.18 -0.18
N TYR A 111 -3.89 -3.88 0.16
CA TYR A 111 -4.39 -5.00 -0.61
C TYR A 111 -4.80 -4.57 -2.03
N LEU A 112 -5.53 -3.45 -2.16
CA LEU A 112 -5.91 -2.90 -3.47
C LEU A 112 -4.69 -2.48 -4.31
N LEU A 113 -3.65 -1.93 -3.69
CA LEU A 113 -2.39 -1.62 -4.37
C LEU A 113 -1.71 -2.89 -4.89
N ILE A 114 -1.65 -3.95 -4.08
CA ILE A 114 -1.08 -5.25 -4.47
C ILE A 114 -1.84 -5.86 -5.65
N GLU A 115 -3.17 -5.93 -5.58
CA GLU A 115 -4.01 -6.46 -6.67
C GLU A 115 -3.84 -5.61 -7.95
N SER A 116 -3.77 -4.28 -7.81
CA SER A 116 -3.54 -3.39 -8.94
C SER A 116 -2.18 -3.65 -9.60
N LEU A 117 -1.11 -3.81 -8.81
CA LEU A 117 0.23 -4.12 -9.30
C LEU A 117 0.27 -5.47 -10.05
N GLN A 118 -0.42 -6.48 -9.53
CA GLN A 118 -0.56 -7.77 -10.20
C GLN A 118 -1.32 -7.65 -11.53
N GLN A 119 -2.41 -6.87 -11.56
CA GLN A 119 -3.16 -6.61 -12.79
C GLN A 119 -2.33 -5.85 -13.84
N PHE A 120 -1.56 -4.85 -13.42
CA PHE A 120 -0.67 -4.13 -14.30
C PHE A 120 0.50 -4.99 -14.78
N HIS A 121 1.03 -5.89 -13.93
CA HIS A 121 2.01 -6.89 -14.35
C HIS A 121 1.46 -7.80 -15.45
N HIS A 122 0.21 -8.26 -15.31
CA HIS A 122 -0.43 -9.08 -16.33
C HIS A 122 -0.47 -8.40 -17.72
N TYR A 123 -0.61 -7.07 -17.74
CA TYR A 123 -0.59 -6.28 -18.98
C TYR A 123 0.83 -6.01 -19.50
N TYR A 124 1.73 -5.56 -18.61
CA TYR A 124 3.06 -5.08 -18.99
C TYR A 124 4.15 -6.17 -19.06
N GLY A 125 3.93 -7.32 -18.43
CA GLY A 125 4.93 -8.38 -18.30
C GLY A 125 6.15 -7.98 -17.48
N ASP A 126 7.26 -8.70 -17.69
CA ASP A 126 8.50 -8.57 -16.91
C ASP A 126 9.40 -7.42 -17.36
N ASP A 127 9.09 -6.80 -18.49
CA ASP A 127 9.89 -5.70 -19.08
C ASP A 127 9.65 -4.36 -18.37
N PHE A 128 8.46 -4.17 -17.78
CA PHE A 128 8.18 -2.95 -17.02
C PHE A 128 8.76 -3.06 -15.62
N LYS A 129 9.94 -2.46 -15.45
CA LYS A 129 10.65 -2.42 -14.17
C LYS A 129 10.64 -1.04 -13.53
N VAL A 130 10.56 -1.07 -12.20
CA VAL A 130 10.69 0.10 -11.31
C VAL A 130 11.67 -0.22 -10.20
N GLU A 131 12.27 0.81 -9.63
CA GLU A 131 13.16 0.65 -8.48
C GLU A 131 12.33 0.37 -7.22
N CYS A 132 12.70 -0.65 -6.44
CA CYS A 132 12.00 -1.02 -5.22
C CYS A 132 12.95 -1.69 -4.21
N PRO A 133 13.20 -1.06 -3.05
CA PRO A 133 12.80 0.31 -2.68
C PRO A 133 13.42 1.38 -3.59
N THR A 134 12.77 2.54 -3.72
CA THR A 134 13.37 3.69 -4.43
C THR A 134 14.70 4.09 -3.79
N GLY A 135 15.71 4.39 -4.60
CA GLY A 135 17.07 4.70 -4.17
C GLY A 135 17.96 3.50 -3.84
N SER A 136 17.46 2.25 -3.95
CA SER A 136 18.23 1.04 -3.66
C SER A 136 19.11 0.53 -4.82
N GLY A 137 18.89 1.02 -6.04
CA GLY A 137 19.44 0.46 -7.28
C GLY A 137 18.82 -0.87 -7.73
N ARG A 138 17.89 -1.45 -6.94
CA ARG A 138 17.25 -2.72 -7.26
C ARG A 138 15.99 -2.51 -8.09
N PHE A 139 16.03 -2.97 -9.33
CA PHE A 139 14.89 -2.90 -10.25
C PHE A 139 14.09 -4.20 -10.24
N MET A 140 12.78 -4.07 -10.05
CA MET A 140 11.80 -5.15 -9.96
C MET A 140 10.70 -4.94 -10.98
N HIS A 141 10.17 -6.03 -11.55
CA HIS A 141 8.91 -5.95 -12.29
C HIS A 141 7.71 -5.89 -11.32
N LEU A 142 6.53 -5.51 -11.81
CA LEU A 142 5.39 -5.17 -10.94
C LEU A 142 4.90 -6.34 -10.05
N LYS A 143 5.02 -7.59 -10.50
CA LYS A 143 4.71 -8.77 -9.66
C LYS A 143 5.71 -8.95 -8.51
N GLU A 144 6.99 -8.68 -8.72
CA GLU A 144 7.98 -8.70 -7.63
C GLU A 144 7.70 -7.61 -6.61
N VAL A 145 7.32 -6.40 -7.05
CA VAL A 145 6.90 -5.32 -6.14
C VAL A 145 5.66 -5.74 -5.33
N ALA A 146 4.66 -6.36 -5.98
CA ALA A 146 3.48 -6.87 -5.29
C ALA A 146 3.84 -7.94 -4.22
N ASN A 147 4.80 -8.82 -4.52
CA ASN A 147 5.32 -9.79 -3.57
C ASN A 147 6.05 -9.13 -2.41
N GLU A 148 6.89 -8.13 -2.66
CA GLU A 148 7.60 -7.37 -1.64
C GLU A 148 6.63 -6.70 -0.66
N LEU A 149 5.57 -6.04 -1.17
CA LEU A 149 4.54 -5.44 -0.33
C LEU A 149 3.74 -6.48 0.45
N SER A 150 3.42 -7.62 -0.15
CA SER A 150 2.76 -8.74 0.53
C SER A 150 3.60 -9.27 1.69
N ASN A 151 4.90 -9.46 1.47
CA ASN A 151 5.82 -9.94 2.50
C ASN A 151 5.93 -8.96 3.66
N ARG A 152 5.97 -7.64 3.39
CA ARG A 152 5.97 -6.58 4.42
C ARG A 152 4.72 -6.63 5.30
N LEU A 153 3.55 -6.83 4.70
CA LEU A 153 2.29 -6.96 5.44
C LEU A 153 2.26 -8.24 6.26
N ILE A 154 2.70 -9.38 5.71
CA ILE A 154 2.75 -10.67 6.41
C ILE A 154 3.74 -10.61 7.59
N LYS A 155 4.87 -9.91 7.42
CA LYS A 155 5.92 -9.72 8.44
C LYS A 155 5.37 -9.23 9.77
N ILE A 156 4.25 -8.51 9.78
CA ILE A 156 3.58 -8.02 11.00
C ILE A 156 3.30 -9.15 12.01
N TRP A 157 2.96 -10.36 11.53
CA TRP A 157 2.66 -11.52 12.37
C TRP A 157 3.80 -12.54 12.46
N LEU A 158 4.90 -12.34 11.75
CA LEU A 158 6.07 -13.20 11.85
C LEU A 158 6.87 -12.86 13.11
N ARG A 159 7.54 -13.87 13.68
CA ARG A 159 8.51 -13.64 14.75
C ARG A 159 9.77 -13.02 14.16
N ASP A 160 10.28 -11.97 14.80
CA ASP A 160 11.58 -11.39 14.48
C ASP A 160 12.72 -12.16 15.17
N GLY A 161 13.96 -11.65 15.06
CA GLY A 161 15.13 -12.26 15.67
C GLY A 161 15.09 -12.36 17.20
N ASN A 162 14.22 -11.59 17.85
CA ASN A 162 14.00 -11.63 19.30
C ASN A 162 12.82 -12.55 19.67
N GLY A 163 12.21 -13.21 18.69
CA GLY A 163 11.02 -14.03 18.89
C GLY A 163 9.72 -13.23 19.04
N GLU A 164 9.75 -11.92 18.85
CA GLU A 164 8.60 -11.02 19.02
C GLU A 164 7.84 -10.83 17.72
N ARG A 165 6.55 -10.49 17.80
CA ARG A 165 5.71 -10.17 16.64
C ARG A 165 5.38 -8.69 16.64
N ALA A 166 5.48 -8.06 15.48
CA ALA A 166 5.33 -6.61 15.39
C ALA A 166 3.97 -6.13 15.91
N PHE A 167 2.87 -6.82 15.58
CA PHE A 167 1.53 -6.42 16.04
C PHE A 167 1.42 -6.31 17.58
N ALA A 168 2.19 -7.12 18.32
CA ALA A 168 2.12 -7.19 19.77
C ALA A 168 2.85 -6.03 20.48
N ARG A 169 3.62 -5.21 19.76
CA ARG A 169 4.49 -4.17 20.35
C ARG A 169 3.74 -3.03 21.05
N ALA A 170 2.46 -2.82 20.74
CA ALA A 170 1.60 -1.87 21.47
C ALA A 170 0.86 -2.49 22.67
N SER A 171 0.94 -3.81 22.86
CA SER A 171 0.31 -4.48 24.01
C SER A 171 1.16 -4.30 25.27
N GLN A 172 0.54 -4.28 26.45
CA GLN A 172 1.30 -4.20 27.71
C GLN A 172 2.29 -5.37 27.83
N PRO A 173 3.48 -5.15 28.45
CA PRO A 173 4.43 -6.23 28.72
C PRO A 173 3.74 -7.40 29.43
N GLY A 174 3.78 -8.59 28.83
CA GLY A 174 3.13 -9.81 29.33
C GLY A 174 1.97 -10.32 28.49
N LEU A 175 1.23 -9.46 27.80
CA LEU A 175 0.17 -9.84 26.83
C LEU A 175 0.74 -10.34 25.49
N GLY A 176 1.94 -9.87 25.12
CA GLY A 176 2.65 -10.30 23.91
C GLY A 176 3.16 -11.75 23.93
N SER A 177 2.97 -12.47 25.05
CA SER A 177 3.31 -13.89 25.19
C SER A 177 2.17 -14.84 24.80
N SER A 178 0.97 -14.33 24.50
CA SER A 178 -0.13 -15.21 24.11
C SER A 178 0.11 -15.82 22.73
N ASP A 179 -0.15 -17.12 22.57
CA ASP A 179 -0.14 -17.81 21.27
C ASP A 179 -1.24 -17.31 20.31
N HIS A 180 -2.05 -16.33 20.73
CA HIS A 180 -3.17 -15.82 19.95
C HIS A 180 -2.71 -14.73 18.97
N TYR A 181 -3.15 -14.87 17.72
CA TYR A 181 -2.95 -13.87 16.68
C TYR A 181 -4.05 -12.82 16.78
N LEU A 182 -3.68 -11.57 17.06
CA LEU A 182 -4.61 -10.44 17.07
C LEU A 182 -4.68 -9.77 15.70
N PHE A 183 -5.85 -9.23 15.38
CA PHE A 183 -6.14 -8.55 14.12
C PHE A 183 -6.62 -7.13 14.43
N HIS A 184 -5.77 -6.18 14.09
CA HIS A 184 -5.98 -4.77 14.42
C HIS A 184 -6.60 -4.00 13.26
N GLU A 185 -7.21 -2.85 13.57
CA GLU A 185 -7.80 -1.95 12.60
C GLU A 185 -6.77 -1.43 11.59
N TYR A 186 -5.63 -0.99 12.12
CA TYR A 186 -4.47 -0.48 11.40
C TYR A 186 -3.19 -0.74 12.19
N PHE A 187 -2.05 -0.49 11.57
CA PHE A 187 -0.74 -0.81 12.15
C PHE A 187 0.18 0.40 12.13
N HIS A 188 0.97 0.53 13.19
CA HIS A 188 1.98 1.57 13.28
C HIS A 188 2.96 1.44 12.11
N ALA A 189 3.15 2.49 11.32
CA ALA A 189 3.93 2.39 10.10
C ALA A 189 5.42 2.05 10.32
N ASP A 190 6.02 2.56 11.40
CA ASP A 190 7.46 2.37 11.64
C ASP A 190 7.83 1.15 12.51
N ILE A 191 6.91 0.65 13.33
CA ILE A 191 7.17 -0.50 14.22
C ILE A 191 6.18 -1.67 14.06
N GLY A 192 5.18 -1.55 13.19
CA GLY A 192 4.22 -2.62 12.90
C GLY A 192 3.28 -2.98 14.06
N ALA A 193 3.25 -2.18 15.13
CA ALA A 193 2.37 -2.37 16.28
C ALA A 193 0.89 -2.31 15.86
N GLY A 194 0.07 -3.22 16.38
CA GLY A 194 -1.36 -3.23 16.12
C GLY A 194 -2.08 -2.14 16.92
N LEU A 195 -2.94 -1.37 16.26
CA LEU A 195 -3.64 -0.21 16.83
C LEU A 195 -5.15 -0.26 16.53
N GLY A 196 -5.93 0.54 17.27
CA GLY A 196 -7.39 0.49 17.18
C GLY A 196 -7.98 -0.83 17.69
N ALA A 197 -9.14 -1.22 17.18
CA ALA A 197 -9.83 -2.43 17.62
C ALA A 197 -9.01 -3.71 17.33
N SER A 198 -8.82 -4.57 18.34
CA SER A 198 -7.92 -5.75 18.29
C SER A 198 -8.59 -7.08 17.85
N HIS A 199 -9.91 -7.09 17.67
CA HIS A 199 -10.69 -8.23 17.15
C HIS A 199 -11.26 -7.94 15.75
N GLN A 200 -10.54 -7.15 14.96
CA GLN A 200 -10.98 -6.75 13.63
C GLN A 200 -10.53 -7.75 12.57
N ALA A 201 -11.07 -8.97 12.64
CA ALA A 201 -11.00 -9.94 11.55
C ALA A 201 -11.89 -9.55 10.34
N GLY A 202 -12.19 -8.26 10.18
CA GLY A 202 -12.80 -7.69 8.98
C GLY A 202 -11.77 -7.58 7.86
N TRP A 203 -11.44 -6.37 7.43
CA TRP A 203 -10.49 -6.19 6.34
C TRP A 203 -9.07 -6.71 6.62
N THR A 204 -8.64 -6.76 7.88
CA THR A 204 -7.30 -7.26 8.22
C THR A 204 -7.18 -8.76 7.96
N GLY A 205 -8.30 -9.48 7.89
CA GLY A 205 -8.36 -10.88 7.45
C GLY A 205 -7.87 -11.09 6.02
N LEU A 206 -7.78 -10.04 5.19
CA LEU A 206 -7.19 -10.11 3.84
C LEU A 206 -5.73 -10.62 3.85
N VAL A 207 -5.02 -10.54 4.98
CA VAL A 207 -3.69 -11.16 5.11
C VAL A 207 -3.71 -12.65 4.80
N ALA A 208 -4.79 -13.37 5.11
CA ALA A 208 -4.89 -14.80 4.80
C ALA A 208 -4.80 -15.06 3.30
N LYS A 209 -5.37 -14.17 2.47
CA LYS A 209 -5.26 -14.25 1.02
C LYS A 209 -3.84 -13.97 0.53
N LEU A 210 -3.17 -12.99 1.12
CA LEU A 210 -1.77 -12.69 0.82
C LEU A 210 -0.86 -13.86 1.17
N ILE A 211 -1.07 -14.51 2.33
CA ILE A 211 -0.33 -15.70 2.75
C ILE A 211 -0.56 -16.85 1.76
N GLN A 212 -1.81 -17.11 1.38
CA GLN A 212 -2.14 -18.12 0.38
C GLN A 212 -1.40 -17.86 -0.94
N GLN A 213 -1.52 -16.64 -1.49
CA GLN A 213 -0.85 -16.26 -2.73
C GLN A 213 0.67 -16.38 -2.62
N GLN A 214 1.26 -15.98 -1.49
CA GLN A 214 2.70 -16.09 -1.28
C GLN A 214 3.17 -17.55 -1.19
N GLY A 215 2.39 -18.44 -0.58
CA GLY A 215 2.70 -19.86 -0.52
C GLY A 215 2.57 -20.59 -1.85
N GLU A 216 1.63 -20.18 -2.71
CA GLU A 216 1.41 -20.81 -4.01
C GLU A 216 2.36 -20.28 -5.11
N PHE A 217 2.60 -18.97 -5.15
CA PHE A 217 3.26 -18.30 -6.28
C PHE A 217 4.26 -17.20 -5.90
N GLY A 218 4.45 -16.97 -4.59
CA GLY A 218 5.24 -15.87 -4.09
C GLY A 218 6.66 -16.25 -3.72
N THR A 219 7.18 -15.51 -2.76
CA THR A 219 8.63 -15.52 -2.43
C THR A 219 8.89 -15.78 -0.95
N ILE A 220 7.83 -15.98 -0.15
CA ILE A 220 8.00 -16.26 1.27
C ILE A 220 8.70 -17.60 1.44
N GLN A 221 9.88 -17.59 2.04
CA GLN A 221 10.61 -18.80 2.37
C GLN A 221 10.34 -19.17 3.81
N ARG A 222 10.20 -20.48 4.09
CA ARG A 222 10.20 -20.95 5.48
C ARG A 222 11.57 -20.65 6.07
N SER A 223 11.61 -19.89 7.15
CA SER A 223 12.79 -19.79 8.00
C SER A 223 13.12 -21.22 8.46
N SER A 224 14.29 -21.71 8.07
CA SER A 224 14.84 -23.02 8.49
C SER A 224 15.12 -23.05 9.98
#